data_AF-A0A9E1KUI6-F1
#
_entry.id   AF-A0A9E1KUI6-F1
#
_cell.length_a   1.000
_cell.length_b   1.000
_cell.length_c   1.000
_cell.angle_alpha   90.00
_cell.angle_beta   90.00
_cell.angle_gamma   90.00
#
_symmetry.space_group_name_H-M   'P 1'
#
loop_
_entity.id
_entity.type
_entity.pdbx_description
1 polymer ?
#
loop_
_entity_poly.entity_id
_entity_poly.type
_entity_poly.pdbx_seq_one_letter_code
_entity_poly.pdbx_strand_id
1 'polypeptide(L)'
;MSQITQADIVILLKAVIQMANIDGSFDPREKAFFEKLVYKGKINSTVVDETIIPNQDDINALSQELSSLKAKKAFLLTLAAMALADFKIDPREKKMLTGLTKSLDVGQVKLSDLTFEECEDMVLKLISDSQKKPRSRSKKKKGGDSVNFSQQLSDIDILTR
;
A
#
# COMPACT_ATOMS: atom_id res chain seq x y z
N MET A 1 14.47 7.28 14.61
CA MET A 1 13.47 6.41 13.93
C MET A 1 13.55 6.68 12.44
N SER A 2 13.89 5.67 11.66
CA SER A 2 14.07 5.78 10.21
C SER A 2 12.74 6.06 9.51
N GLN A 3 12.76 6.98 8.54
CA GLN A 3 11.58 7.41 7.79
C GLN A 3 11.23 6.41 6.69
N ILE A 4 9.97 6.39 6.26
CA ILE A 4 9.54 5.66 5.05
C ILE A 4 10.05 6.42 3.82
N THR A 5 10.80 5.73 2.97
CA THR A 5 11.38 6.27 1.73
C THR A 5 10.41 6.12 0.55
N GLN A 6 10.74 6.74 -0.60
CA GLN A 6 9.96 6.53 -1.82
C GLN A 6 10.04 5.08 -2.31
N ALA A 7 11.19 4.41 -2.18
CA ALA A 7 11.33 3.00 -2.54
C ALA A 7 10.39 2.11 -1.71
N ASP A 8 10.25 2.38 -0.41
CA ASP A 8 9.29 1.67 0.44
C ASP A 8 7.84 1.85 -0.04
N ILE A 9 7.49 3.06 -0.52
CA ILE A 9 6.16 3.33 -1.07
C ILE A 9 5.93 2.57 -2.38
N VAL A 10 6.94 2.46 -3.23
CA VAL A 10 6.84 1.61 -4.44
C VAL A 10 6.60 0.15 -4.05
N ILE A 11 7.30 -0.35 -3.02
CA ILE A 11 7.07 -1.70 -2.48
C ILE A 11 5.63 -1.86 -1.94
N LEU A 12 5.10 -0.85 -1.26
CA LEU A 12 3.70 -0.81 -0.81
C LEU A 12 2.71 -0.89 -1.98
N LEU A 13 2.97 -0.17 -3.08
CA LEU A 13 2.14 -0.20 -4.29
C LEU A 13 2.17 -1.57 -4.98
N LYS A 14 3.36 -2.18 -5.09
CA LYS A 14 3.52 -3.55 -5.60
C LYS A 14 2.72 -4.56 -4.77
N ALA A 15 2.75 -4.42 -3.45
CA ALA A 15 2.02 -5.29 -2.54
C ALA A 15 0.50 -5.22 -2.75
N VAL A 16 -0.03 -4.01 -2.98
CA VAL A 16 -1.46 -3.81 -3.29
C VAL A 16 -1.85 -4.53 -4.59
N ILE A 17 -1.07 -4.35 -5.65
CA ILE A 17 -1.33 -5.01 -6.94
C ILE A 17 -1.26 -6.54 -6.80
N GLN A 18 -0.28 -7.04 -6.04
CA GLN A 18 -0.14 -8.48 -5.79
C GLN A 18 -1.34 -9.06 -5.04
N MET A 19 -1.83 -8.38 -4.00
CA MET A 19 -3.04 -8.82 -3.28
C MET A 19 -4.26 -8.86 -4.18
N ALA A 20 -4.49 -7.79 -4.94
CA ALA A 20 -5.61 -7.75 -5.88
C ALA A 20 -5.55 -8.83 -6.97
N ASN A 21 -4.35 -9.19 -7.41
CA ASN A 21 -4.14 -10.30 -8.34
C ASN A 21 -4.45 -11.67 -7.70
N ILE A 22 -4.20 -11.83 -6.39
CA ILE A 22 -4.57 -13.05 -5.65
C ILE A 22 -6.09 -13.19 -5.57
N ASP A 23 -6.79 -12.08 -5.33
CA ASP A 23 -8.25 -12.05 -5.26
C ASP A 23 -8.93 -12.09 -6.65
N GLY A 24 -8.16 -11.79 -7.70
CA GLY A 24 -8.58 -11.90 -9.10
C GLY A 24 -9.44 -10.73 -9.59
N SER A 25 -9.56 -9.66 -8.81
CA SER A 25 -10.24 -8.43 -9.19
C SER A 25 -9.72 -7.25 -8.39
N PHE A 26 -9.63 -6.07 -9.00
CA PHE A 26 -9.29 -4.84 -8.27
C PHE A 26 -10.54 -4.09 -7.84
N ASP A 27 -10.97 -4.28 -6.59
CA ASP A 27 -12.20 -3.65 -6.08
C ASP A 27 -12.06 -2.11 -6.04
N PRO A 28 -13.14 -1.33 -6.24
CA PRO A 28 -13.09 0.13 -6.15
C PRO A 28 -12.46 0.68 -4.85
N ARG A 29 -12.55 -0.02 -3.72
CA ARG A 29 -11.93 0.38 -2.45
C ARG A 29 -10.42 0.22 -2.48
N GLU A 30 -9.94 -0.88 -3.02
CA GLU A 30 -8.52 -1.16 -3.22
C GLU A 30 -7.90 -0.16 -4.19
N LYS A 31 -8.61 0.12 -5.28
CA LYS A 31 -8.26 1.14 -6.26
C LYS A 31 -8.15 2.52 -5.62
N ALA A 32 -9.14 2.91 -4.81
CA ALA A 32 -9.10 4.17 -4.08
C ALA A 32 -7.94 4.23 -3.06
N PHE A 33 -7.64 3.11 -2.40
CA PHE A 33 -6.51 3.02 -1.48
C PHE A 33 -5.17 3.15 -2.22
N PHE A 34 -5.01 2.47 -3.35
CA PHE A 34 -3.84 2.59 -4.23
C PHE A 34 -3.60 4.04 -4.67
N GLU A 35 -4.64 4.73 -5.16
CA GLU A 35 -4.55 6.13 -5.57
C GLU A 35 -4.14 7.04 -4.40
N LYS A 36 -4.65 6.78 -3.19
CA LYS A 36 -4.24 7.53 -1.97
C LYS A 36 -2.77 7.29 -1.63
N LEU A 37 -2.25 6.07 -1.80
CA LEU A 37 -0.83 5.76 -1.59
C LEU A 37 0.07 6.50 -2.59
N VAL A 38 -0.29 6.48 -3.88
CA VAL A 38 0.42 7.23 -4.94
C VAL A 38 0.46 8.72 -4.60
N TYR A 39 -0.71 9.29 -4.26
CA TYR A 39 -0.84 10.71 -3.93
C TYR A 39 -0.03 11.11 -2.69
N LYS A 40 -0.18 10.36 -1.58
CA LYS A 40 0.55 10.65 -0.32
C LYS A 40 2.04 10.39 -0.44
N GLY A 41 2.42 9.40 -1.24
CA GLY A 41 3.80 9.04 -1.53
C GLY A 41 4.51 9.97 -2.50
N LYS A 42 3.77 10.85 -3.19
CA LYS A 42 4.29 11.72 -4.25
C LYS A 42 5.04 10.93 -5.32
N ILE A 43 4.49 9.79 -5.70
CA ILE A 43 5.04 8.95 -6.76
C ILE A 43 4.60 9.54 -8.11
N ASN A 44 5.53 9.65 -9.05
CA ASN A 44 5.23 10.11 -10.41
C ASN A 44 4.54 9.00 -11.22
N SER A 45 3.80 9.39 -12.25
CA SER A 45 3.07 8.44 -13.10
C SER A 45 3.99 7.39 -13.74
N THR A 46 5.21 7.75 -14.14
CA THR A 46 6.16 6.81 -14.76
C THR A 46 6.52 5.64 -13.83
N VAL A 47 6.74 5.90 -12.54
CA VAL A 47 7.03 4.83 -11.57
C VAL A 47 5.78 4.01 -11.29
N VAL A 48 4.59 4.62 -11.32
CA VAL A 48 3.33 3.90 -11.22
C VAL A 48 3.16 2.94 -12.39
N ASP A 49 3.42 3.38 -13.63
CA ASP A 49 3.33 2.56 -14.82
C ASP A 49 4.29 1.35 -14.76
N GLU A 50 5.53 1.56 -14.31
CA GLU A 50 6.51 0.48 -14.09
C GLU A 50 6.09 -0.51 -12.99
N THR A 51 5.30 -0.03 -12.02
CA THR A 51 4.82 -0.82 -10.88
C THR A 51 3.58 -1.64 -11.24
N ILE A 52 2.76 -1.16 -12.17
CA ILE A 52 1.55 -1.81 -12.67
C ILE A 52 1.85 -3.02 -13.55
N ILE A 53 3.03 -3.05 -14.20
CA ILE A 53 3.45 -4.22 -14.98
C ILE A 53 3.48 -5.42 -14.03
N PRO A 54 2.75 -6.51 -14.34
CA PRO A 54 2.64 -7.66 -13.45
C PRO A 54 4.00 -8.36 -13.31
N ASN A 55 4.77 -7.92 -12.32
CA ASN A 55 5.92 -8.64 -11.82
C ASN A 55 5.42 -9.64 -10.79
N GLN A 56 5.79 -10.91 -10.94
CA GLN A 56 5.51 -11.99 -9.99
C GLN A 56 6.35 -11.87 -8.71
N ASP A 57 6.57 -10.65 -8.22
CA ASP A 57 7.36 -10.39 -7.03
C ASP A 57 6.68 -11.05 -5.82
N ASP A 58 7.39 -11.96 -5.15
CA ASP A 58 6.91 -12.62 -3.93
C ASP A 58 6.71 -11.58 -2.82
N ILE A 59 5.53 -11.55 -2.19
CA ILE A 59 5.21 -10.69 -1.05
C ILE A 59 6.27 -10.83 0.06
N ASN A 60 6.83 -12.04 0.26
CA ASN A 60 7.91 -12.23 1.22
C ASN A 60 9.20 -11.53 0.80
N ALA A 61 9.56 -11.57 -0.48
CA ALA A 61 10.73 -10.88 -1.02
C ALA A 61 10.59 -9.35 -0.88
N LEU A 62 9.43 -8.82 -1.26
CA LEU A 62 9.08 -7.40 -1.09
C LEU A 62 9.24 -6.95 0.37
N SER A 63 8.83 -7.80 1.32
CA SER A 63 8.93 -7.48 2.75
C SER A 63 10.37 -7.34 3.27
N GLN A 64 11.34 -7.99 2.63
CA GLN A 64 12.76 -7.91 2.98
C GLN A 64 13.45 -6.66 2.45
N GLU A 65 12.91 -6.05 1.39
CA GLU A 65 13.45 -4.83 0.77
C GLU A 65 13.10 -3.55 1.54
N LEU A 66 12.21 -3.65 2.54
CA LEU A 66 11.75 -2.51 3.33
C LEU A 66 12.85 -1.95 4.23
N SER A 67 13.09 -0.65 4.11
CA SER A 67 14.23 0.06 4.68
C SER A 67 14.16 0.24 6.21
N SER A 68 12.99 0.08 6.82
CA SER A 68 12.77 0.40 8.23
C SER A 68 11.63 -0.37 8.87
N LEU A 69 11.66 -0.49 10.21
CA LEU A 69 10.55 -1.05 11.00
C LEU A 69 9.21 -0.33 10.73
N LYS A 70 9.27 0.99 10.49
CA LYS A 70 8.10 1.80 10.16
C LYS A 70 7.53 1.44 8.79
N ALA A 71 8.40 1.22 7.79
CA ALA A 71 8.02 0.74 6.47
C ALA A 71 7.44 -0.68 6.53
N LYS A 72 8.09 -1.59 7.28
CA LYS A 72 7.59 -2.96 7.55
C LYS A 72 6.19 -2.95 8.18
N LYS A 73 5.95 -2.06 9.14
CA LYS A 73 4.63 -1.91 9.75
C LYS A 73 3.59 -1.37 8.76
N ALA A 74 3.94 -0.35 7.97
CA ALA A 74 3.07 0.17 6.93
C ALA A 74 2.73 -0.90 5.89
N PHE A 75 3.71 -1.73 5.51
CA PHE A 75 3.53 -2.83 4.57
C PHE A 75 2.55 -3.87 5.10
N LEU A 76 2.72 -4.32 6.34
CA LEU A 76 1.80 -5.27 6.96
C LEU A 76 0.38 -4.72 7.03
N LEU A 77 0.21 -3.45 7.41
CA LEU A 77 -1.11 -2.80 7.46
C LEU A 77 -1.71 -2.59 6.07
N THR A 78 -0.90 -2.45 5.04
CA THR A 78 -1.36 -2.33 3.64
C THR A 78 -1.92 -3.66 3.16
N LEU A 79 -1.20 -4.76 3.35
CA LEU A 79 -1.71 -6.10 3.05
C LEU A 79 -2.97 -6.44 3.86
N ALA A 80 -3.01 -6.00 5.13
CA ALA A 80 -4.18 -6.15 5.97
C ALA A 80 -5.40 -5.38 5.46
N ALA A 81 -5.20 -4.14 5.00
CA ALA A 81 -6.25 -3.35 4.39
C ALA A 81 -6.80 -4.06 3.15
N MET A 82 -5.92 -4.55 2.27
CA MET A 82 -6.32 -5.29 1.07
C MET A 82 -7.16 -6.52 1.41
N ALA A 83 -6.67 -7.39 2.31
CA ALA A 83 -7.41 -8.58 2.75
C ALA A 83 -8.74 -8.28 3.50
N LEU A 84 -8.96 -7.02 3.91
CA LEU A 84 -10.19 -6.56 4.54
C LEU A 84 -11.11 -5.82 3.58
N ALA A 85 -10.66 -5.51 2.36
CA ALA A 85 -11.38 -4.67 1.40
C ALA A 85 -12.70 -5.34 0.95
N ASP A 86 -12.70 -6.66 0.80
CA ASP A 86 -13.84 -7.49 0.44
C ASP A 86 -14.69 -7.94 1.66
N PHE A 87 -14.33 -7.45 2.86
CA PHE A 87 -14.90 -7.81 4.17
C PHE A 87 -14.74 -9.27 4.59
N LYS A 88 -13.87 -10.05 3.93
CA LYS A 88 -13.65 -11.47 4.24
C LYS A 88 -12.18 -11.85 4.11
N ILE A 89 -11.46 -11.79 5.22
CA ILE A 89 -10.12 -12.38 5.28
C ILE A 89 -10.23 -13.91 5.12
N ASP A 90 -9.67 -14.43 4.04
CA ASP A 90 -9.63 -15.86 3.80
C ASP A 90 -8.56 -16.55 4.69
N PRO A 91 -8.64 -17.88 4.91
CA PRO A 91 -7.65 -18.59 5.72
C PRO A 91 -6.21 -18.53 5.20
N ARG A 92 -6.01 -18.41 3.88
CA ARG A 92 -4.69 -18.29 3.22
C ARG A 92 -4.08 -16.92 3.48
N GLU A 93 -4.83 -15.85 3.30
CA GLU A 93 -4.42 -14.47 3.59
C GLU A 93 -4.11 -14.31 5.08
N LYS A 94 -4.98 -14.82 5.95
CA LYS A 94 -4.75 -14.81 7.39
C LYS A 94 -3.44 -15.51 7.76
N LYS A 95 -3.16 -16.66 7.14
CA LYS A 95 -1.92 -17.41 7.37
C LYS A 95 -0.70 -16.65 6.86
N MET A 96 -0.79 -16.03 5.68
CA MET A 96 0.26 -15.18 5.10
C MET A 96 0.55 -13.98 6.00
N LEU A 97 -0.47 -13.20 6.38
CA LEU A 97 -0.34 -12.04 7.26
C LEU A 97 0.23 -12.42 8.63
N THR A 98 -0.20 -13.54 9.21
CA THR A 98 0.36 -14.06 10.47
C THR A 98 1.83 -14.45 10.32
N GLY A 99 2.21 -15.05 9.20
CA GLY A 99 3.59 -15.37 8.87
C GLY A 99 4.46 -14.12 8.75
N LEU A 100 3.99 -13.12 7.99
CA LEU A 100 4.67 -11.84 7.80
C LEU A 100 4.81 -11.05 9.10
N THR A 101 3.80 -11.07 9.97
CA THR A 101 3.87 -10.41 11.28
C THR A 101 5.02 -10.96 12.12
N LYS A 102 5.25 -12.29 12.07
CA LYS A 102 6.36 -12.94 12.76
C LYS A 102 7.71 -12.65 12.11
N SER A 103 7.78 -12.64 10.77
CA SER A 103 9.05 -12.44 10.06
C SER A 103 9.53 -10.99 10.08
N LEU A 104 8.62 -10.02 10.15
CA LEU A 104 8.95 -8.60 10.10
C LEU A 104 9.29 -7.98 11.47
N ASP A 105 9.05 -8.70 12.56
CA ASP A 105 9.27 -8.27 13.94
C ASP A 105 8.65 -6.90 14.28
N VAL A 106 7.49 -6.60 13.68
CA VAL A 106 6.79 -5.31 13.81
C VAL A 106 5.82 -5.25 15.00
N GLY A 107 5.88 -6.25 15.90
CA GLY A 107 4.94 -6.45 17.00
C GLY A 107 3.63 -7.09 16.54
N GLN A 108 2.78 -7.51 17.50
CA GLN A 108 1.47 -8.09 17.18
C GLN A 108 0.52 -7.00 16.70
N VAL A 109 0.29 -6.92 15.39
CA VAL A 109 -0.88 -6.21 14.84
C VAL A 109 -2.07 -7.16 14.98
N LYS A 110 -3.08 -6.78 15.77
CA LYS A 110 -4.32 -7.54 15.90
C LYS A 110 -5.20 -7.28 14.69
N LEU A 111 -4.86 -7.97 13.59
CA LEU A 111 -5.56 -7.85 12.31
C LEU A 111 -7.05 -8.20 12.39
N SER A 112 -7.43 -9.05 13.35
CA SER A 112 -8.83 -9.45 13.59
C SER A 112 -9.73 -8.35 14.15
N ASP A 113 -9.15 -7.29 14.72
CA ASP A 113 -9.89 -6.26 15.46
C ASP A 113 -9.92 -4.94 14.67
N LEU A 114 -9.33 -4.91 13.48
CA LEU A 114 -9.19 -3.71 12.66
C LEU A 114 -10.11 -3.78 11.44
N THR A 115 -10.68 -2.63 11.10
CA THR A 115 -11.42 -2.41 9.86
C THR A 115 -10.49 -2.00 8.71
N PHE A 116 -10.98 -2.11 7.47
CA PHE A 116 -10.30 -1.59 6.28
C PHE A 116 -9.90 -0.12 6.49
N GLU A 117 -10.85 0.71 6.95
CA GLU A 117 -10.68 2.15 7.11
C GLU A 117 -9.63 2.50 8.16
N GLU A 118 -9.58 1.74 9.26
CA GLU A 118 -8.55 1.92 10.30
C GLU A 118 -7.16 1.54 9.79
N CYS A 119 -7.04 0.44 9.04
CA CYS A 119 -5.78 0.04 8.41
C CYS A 119 -5.31 1.08 7.40
N GLU A 120 -6.21 1.54 6.52
CA GLU A 120 -5.93 2.60 5.56
C GLU A 120 -5.43 3.86 6.26
N ASP A 121 -6.17 4.39 7.23
CA ASP A 121 -5.80 5.63 7.92
C ASP A 121 -4.45 5.52 8.65
N MET A 122 -4.17 4.37 9.27
CA MET A 122 -2.87 4.11 9.89
C MET A 122 -1.73 4.11 8.86
N VAL A 123 -1.89 3.47 7.70
CA VAL A 123 -0.89 3.49 6.62
C VAL A 123 -0.64 4.91 6.13
N LEU A 124 -1.71 5.65 5.82
CA LEU A 124 -1.61 7.01 5.29
C LEU A 124 -0.98 7.97 6.31
N LYS A 125 -1.25 7.80 7.61
CA LYS A 125 -0.58 8.53 8.69
C LYS A 125 0.91 8.21 8.75
N LEU A 126 1.29 6.94 8.69
CA LEU A 126 2.70 6.52 8.72
C LEU A 126 3.51 7.11 7.57
N ILE A 127 2.93 7.14 6.36
CA ILE A 127 3.53 7.76 5.17
C ILE A 127 3.62 9.28 5.37
N SER A 128 2.52 9.92 5.76
CA SER A 128 2.46 11.38 5.93
C SER A 128 3.42 11.90 7.00
N ASP A 129 3.57 11.21 8.12
CA ASP A 129 4.48 11.58 9.19
C ASP A 129 5.94 11.40 8.80
N SER A 130 6.24 10.52 7.84
CA SER A 130 7.58 10.36 7.29
C SER A 130 7.93 11.49 6.31
N GLN A 131 6.92 12.15 5.73
CA GLN A 131 7.07 13.26 4.77
C GLN A 131 7.01 14.66 5.41
N LYS A 132 6.74 14.75 6.73
CA LYS A 132 6.79 16.03 7.46
C LYS A 132 8.24 16.49 7.61
N LYS A 133 8.66 17.42 6.74
CA LYS A 133 9.78 18.33 7.06
C LYS A 133 9.50 19.03 8.41
N PRO A 134 10.53 19.37 9.21
CA PRO A 134 10.34 20.12 10.45
C PRO A 134 9.49 21.35 10.19
N ARG A 135 8.44 21.53 11.01
CA ARG A 135 7.41 22.56 10.88
C ARG A 135 8.03 23.92 10.55
N SER A 136 7.95 24.31 9.28
CA SER A 136 8.10 25.69 8.84
C SER A 136 6.74 26.11 8.31
N ARG A 137 6.03 26.95 9.08
CA ARG A 137 4.80 27.61 8.63
C ARG A 137 5.10 28.34 7.32
N SER A 138 4.35 28.09 6.25
CA SER A 138 4.05 29.10 5.21
C SER A 138 3.02 28.62 4.17
N LYS A 139 1.94 29.41 4.10
CA LYS A 139 1.07 29.80 2.97
C LYS A 139 0.81 28.83 1.79
N LYS A 140 -0.47 28.45 1.71
CA LYS A 140 -1.39 28.42 0.54
C LYS A 140 -0.75 28.69 -0.84
N LYS A 141 -0.78 27.68 -1.73
CA LYS A 141 -0.88 27.86 -3.19
C LYS A 141 -1.83 26.82 -3.80
N LYS A 142 -2.66 27.32 -4.72
CA LYS A 142 -3.60 26.61 -5.60
C LYS A 142 -2.85 25.92 -6.74
N GLY A 143 -3.46 24.85 -7.27
CA GLY A 143 -3.33 24.41 -8.66
C GLY A 143 -2.39 23.22 -8.87
N GLY A 144 -2.83 22.25 -9.68
CA GLY A 144 -1.96 21.22 -10.26
C GLY A 144 -2.65 19.85 -10.39
N ASP A 145 -3.20 19.63 -11.57
CA ASP A 145 -3.45 18.36 -12.28
C ASP A 145 -3.94 17.14 -11.48
N SER A 146 -5.24 16.92 -11.57
CA SER A 146 -5.88 15.62 -11.33
C SER A 146 -5.50 14.65 -12.44
N VAL A 147 -4.44 13.87 -12.21
CA VAL A 147 -4.07 12.72 -13.04
C VAL A 147 -5.19 11.68 -12.90
N ASN A 148 -5.78 11.29 -14.03
CA ASN A 148 -6.96 10.44 -14.09
C ASN A 148 -6.57 8.95 -14.05
N PHE A 149 -6.10 8.48 -12.89
CA PHE A 149 -5.64 7.10 -12.65
C PHE A 149 -6.73 6.03 -12.87
N SER A 150 -8.00 6.46 -12.85
CA SER A 150 -9.13 5.56 -12.98
C SER A 150 -9.20 4.82 -14.33
N GLN A 151 -8.62 5.39 -15.40
CA GLN A 151 -8.55 4.78 -16.74
C GLN A 151 -7.42 3.76 -16.90
N GLN A 152 -6.32 3.89 -16.16
CA GLN A 152 -5.17 2.97 -16.28
C GLN A 152 -5.40 1.68 -15.48
N LEU A 153 -6.08 1.79 -14.35
CA LEU A 153 -6.40 0.66 -13.49
C LEU A 153 -7.46 -0.27 -14.11
N SER A 154 -8.27 0.22 -15.07
CA SER A 154 -9.17 -0.65 -15.85
C SER A 154 -8.43 -1.53 -16.87
N ASP A 155 -7.20 -1.19 -17.26
CA ASP A 155 -6.43 -2.02 -18.19
C ASP A 155 -5.79 -3.24 -17.48
N ILE A 156 -5.61 -3.17 -16.16
CA ILE A 156 -5.14 -4.30 -15.32
C ILE A 156 -6.19 -5.41 -15.25
N ASP A 157 -7.46 -5.05 -15.09
CA ASP A 157 -8.60 -6.00 -15.09
C ASP A 157 -8.73 -6.75 -16.43
N ILE A 158 -8.15 -6.23 -17.52
CA ILE A 158 -8.19 -6.86 -18.84
C ILE A 158 -7.04 -7.87 -19.01
N LEU A 159 -5.89 -7.66 -18.36
CA LEU A 159 -4.73 -8.56 -18.45
C LEU A 159 -4.84 -9.82 -17.60
N THR A 160 -5.80 -9.88 -16.68
CA THR A 160 -6.04 -11.01 -15.77
C THR A 160 -7.12 -11.99 -16.26
N ARG A 161 -7.63 -11.83 -17.49
CA ARG A 161 -8.62 -12.74 -18.11
C ARG A 161 -8.04 -13.66 -19.18
#